data_AF-A0A848KGJ2-F1
#
_entry.id   AF-A0A848KGJ2-F1
#
_cell.length_a   1.000
_cell.length_b   1.000
_cell.length_c   1.000
_cell.angle_alpha   90.00
_cell.angle_beta   90.00
_cell.angle_gamma   90.00
#
_symmetry.space_group_name_H-M   'P 1'
#
loop_
_entity.id
_entity.type
_entity.pdbx_description
1 polymer ?
#
loop_
_entity_poly.entity_id
_entity_poly.type
_entity_poly.pdbx_seq_one_letter_code
_entity_poly.pdbx_strand_id
1 'polypeptide(L)' 'MDDAKVFNDKLREWEDDYNYHRPHGGLDGQTPHERLRQKTPDLGVTDQRQLHTIFEDLDGTRT' A
#
# COMPACT_ATOMS: atom_id res chain seq x y z
N MET A 1 -6.46 14.31 22.11
CA MET A 1 -6.13 14.23 20.69
C MET A 1 -6.40 12.80 20.25
N ASP A 2 -6.91 12.60 19.04
CA ASP A 2 -7.16 11.25 18.53
C ASP A 2 -5.87 10.73 17.87
N ASP A 3 -4.99 10.16 18.70
CA ASP A 3 -3.64 9.75 18.28
C ASP A 3 -3.68 8.70 17.18
N ALA A 4 -4.74 7.87 17.15
CA ALA A 4 -4.99 6.91 16.09
C ALA A 4 -5.21 7.60 14.74
N LYS A 5 -5.96 8.70 14.69
CA LYS A 5 -6.17 9.46 13.45
C LYS A 5 -4.86 10.05 12.94
N VAL A 6 -4.06 10.67 13.83
CA VAL A 6 -2.76 11.26 13.45
C VAL A 6 -1.80 10.19 12.92
N PHE A 7 -1.78 9.01 13.55
CA PHE A 7 -0.99 7.88 13.07
C PHE A 7 -1.43 7.44 11.66
N ASN A 8 -2.73 7.25 11.43
CA ASN A 8 -3.25 6.84 10.12
C ASN A 8 -2.97 7.88 9.03
N ASP A 9 -3.08 9.17 9.35
CA ASP A 9 -2.76 10.23 8.40
C ASP A 9 -1.28 10.19 7.98
N LYS A 10 -0.36 10.00 8.94
CA LYS A 10 1.07 9.86 8.66
C LYS A 10 1.43 8.56 7.94
N LEU A 11 0.73 7.47 8.24
CA LEU A 11 0.94 6.20 7.56
C LEU A 11 0.60 6.33 6.07
N ARG A 12 -0.51 7.00 5.75
CA ARG A 12 -0.90 7.28 4.36
C ARG A 12 0.15 8.15 3.65
N GLU A 13 0.61 9.21 4.29
CA GLU A 13 1.67 10.07 3.72
C GLU A 13 2.94 9.27 3.39
N TRP A 14 3.36 8.41 4.31
CA TRP A 14 4.55 7.57 4.12
C TRP A 14 4.39 6.58 2.96
N GLU A 15 3.22 5.94 2.83
CA GLU A 15 2.96 5.03 1.72
C GLU A 15 2.94 5.74 0.37
N ASP A 16 2.40 6.95 0.33
CA ASP A 16 2.34 7.74 -0.90
C ASP A 16 3.75 8.18 -1.34
N ASP A 17 4.60 8.63 -0.40
CA ASP A 17 6.01 8.96 -0.68
C ASP A 17 6.78 7.73 -1.21
N TYR A 18 6.64 6.59 -0.54
CA TYR A 18 7.37 5.38 -0.89
C TYR A 18 6.92 4.77 -2.22
N ASN A 19 5.61 4.64 -2.44
CA ASN A 19 5.08 3.92 -3.60
C ASN A 19 5.07 4.74 -4.89
N TYR A 20 4.98 6.07 -4.82
CA TYR A 20 4.78 6.93 -6.00
C TYR A 20 5.84 8.01 -6.21
N HIS A 21 6.64 8.36 -5.19
CA HIS A 21 7.57 9.49 -5.30
C HIS A 21 9.05 9.09 -5.18
N ARG A 22 9.35 7.96 -4.53
CA ARG A 22 10.74 7.51 -4.35
C ARG A 22 11.23 6.63 -5.50
N PRO A 23 12.18 7.09 -6.32
CA PRO A 23 12.91 6.22 -7.23
C PRO A 23 13.83 5.29 -6.46
N HIS A 24 13.77 3.99 -6.74
CA HIS A 24 14.56 2.97 -6.04
C HIS A 24 15.69 2.46 -6.92
N GLY A 25 16.93 2.50 -6.41
CA GLY A 25 18.11 2.02 -7.16
C GLY A 25 18.02 0.55 -7.57
N GLY A 26 17.47 -0.31 -6.70
CA GLY A 26 17.21 -1.73 -7.02
C GLY A 26 16.07 -1.96 -8.01
N LEU A 27 15.34 -0.90 -8.39
CA LEU A 27 14.29 -0.90 -9.40
C LEU A 27 14.68 -0.05 -10.61
N ASP A 28 15.98 0.07 -10.91
CA ASP A 28 16.55 0.92 -11.97
C ASP A 28 16.02 2.37 -11.94
N GLY A 29 15.84 2.93 -10.73
CA GLY A 29 15.33 4.29 -10.53
C GLY A 29 13.82 4.44 -10.67
N GLN A 30 13.06 3.36 -10.78
CA GLN A 30 11.60 3.42 -10.81
C GLN A 30 11.02 3.34 -9.40
N THR A 31 9.78 3.77 -9.27
CA THR A 31 8.99 3.61 -8.05
C THR A 31 8.44 2.18 -7.94
N PRO A 32 8.06 1.72 -6.74
CA PRO A 32 7.46 0.41 -6.56
C PRO A 32 6.18 0.23 -7.39
N HIS A 33 5.32 1.25 -7.45
CA HIS A 33 4.07 1.18 -8.22
C HIS A 33 4.31 1.04 -9.73
N GLU A 34 5.28 1.78 -10.29
CA GLU A 34 5.64 1.66 -11.70
C GLU A 34 6.13 0.25 -12.05
N ARG A 35 6.95 -0.36 -11.17
CA ARG A 35 7.38 -1.74 -11.35
C ARG A 35 6.28 -2.76 -11.20
N LEU A 36 5.35 -2.53 -10.28
CA LEU A 36 4.18 -3.39 -10.12
C LEU A 36 3.34 -3.37 -11.41
N ARG A 37 3.04 -2.19 -11.96
CA ARG A 37 2.30 -2.06 -13.22
C ARG A 37 2.99 -2.74 -14.40
N GLN A 38 4.31 -2.71 -14.48
CA GLN A 38 5.07 -3.41 -15.53
C GLN A 38 5.00 -4.93 -15.40
N LYS A 39 5.06 -5.45 -14.18
CA LYS A 39 5.02 -6.90 -13.92
C LYS A 39 3.61 -7.46 -14.01
N THR A 40 2.59 -6.62 -13.86
CA THR A 40 1.21 -7.06 -13.71
C THR A 40 0.24 -6.34 -14.64
N PRO A 41 0.48 -6.37 -15.98
CA PRO A 41 -0.33 -5.62 -16.94
C PRO A 41 -1.79 -6.10 -17.03
N ASP A 42 -2.07 -7.37 -16.73
CA ASP A 42 -3.41 -7.99 -16.89
C ASP A 42 -4.29 -8.00 -15.63
N LEU A 43 -3.75 -7.74 -14.42
CA LEU A 43 -4.54 -7.81 -13.17
C LEU A 43 -5.21 -6.48 -12.78
N GLY A 44 -5.17 -5.47 -13.64
CA GLY A 44 -5.81 -4.18 -13.35
C GLY A 44 -5.34 -3.61 -12.02
N VAL A 45 -4.02 -3.48 -11.84
CA VAL A 45 -3.43 -2.81 -10.67
C VAL A 45 -4.10 -1.44 -10.53
N THR A 46 -4.88 -1.27 -9.46
CA THR A 46 -5.59 -0.03 -9.17
C THR A 46 -4.80 0.77 -8.14
N ASP A 47 -4.96 2.10 -8.15
CA ASP A 47 -4.38 2.98 -7.14
C ASP A 47 -5.10 2.89 -5.78
N GLN A 48 -5.96 1.89 -5.58
CA GLN A 48 -6.68 1.72 -4.32
C GLN A 48 -5.75 1.14 -3.25
N ARG A 49 -5.58 1.90 -2.17
CA ARG A 49 -4.88 1.45 -0.97
C ARG A 49 -5.52 0.15 -0.46
N GLN A 50 -4.70 -0.88 -0.24
CA GLN A 50 -5.19 -2.08 0.43
C GLN A 50 -5.67 -1.72 1.84
N LEU A 51 -6.93 -2.03 2.11
CA LEU A 51 -7.48 -1.98 3.45
C LEU A 51 -7.23 -3.34 4.09
N HIS A 52 -6.41 -3.39 5.13
CA HIS A 52 -6.28 -4.58 5.95
C HIS A 52 -7.46 -4.64 6.91
N THR A 53 -8.61 -5.04 6.36
CA THR A 53 -9.78 -5.38 7.16
C THR A 53 -9.55 -6.80 7.67
N ILE A 54 -9.54 -6.99 8.99
CA ILE A 54 -9.59 -8.31 9.58
C ILE A 54 -10.97 -8.87 9.20
N PHE A 55 -11.01 -9.88 8.34
CA PHE A 55 -12.22 -10.68 8.21
C PHE A 55 -12.28 -11.55 9.46
N GLU A 56 -13.17 -11.18 10.40
CA GLU A 56 -13.54 -12.11 11.45
C GLU A 56 -14.36 -13.22 10.76
N ASP A 57 -13.70 -14.35 10.48
CA ASP A 57 -14.42 -15.57 10.13
C ASP A 57 -15.42 -15.87 11.26
N LEU A 58 -16.61 -16.37 10.93
CA LEU A 58 -17.72 -16.63 11.87
C LEU A 58 -17.37 -17.58 13.03
N ASP A 59 -16.17 -18.18 13.00
CA ASP A 59 -15.60 -19.10 13.97
C ASP A 59 -14.59 -18.41 14.94
N GLY A 60 -14.26 -17.14 14.73
CA GLY A 60 -13.41 -16.37 15.66
C GLY A 60 -11.92 -16.71 15.57
N THR A 61 -11.50 -17.46 14.55
CA THR A 61 -10.08 -17.73 14.29
C THR A 61 -9.51 -16.67 13.33
N ARG A 62 -8.41 -16.03 13.74
CA ARG A 62 -7.73 -14.96 13.00
C ARG A 62 -6.82 -15.54 11.92
N THR A 63 -7.06 -15.20 10.65
CA THR A 63 -6.14 -15.48 9.53
C THR A 63 -5.29 -14.28 9.13
#